data_AF-A0ABD6JKN2-F1
#
_entry.id   AF-A0ABD6JKN2-F1
#
_cell.length_a   1.000
_cell.length_b   1.000
_cell.length_c   1.000
_cell.angle_alpha   90.00
_cell.angle_beta   90.00
_cell.angle_gamma   90.00
#
_symmetry.space_group_name_H-M   'P 1'
#
loop_
_entity.id
_entity.type
_entity.pdbx_description
1 polymer ?
#
loop_
_entity_poly.entity_id
_entity_poly.type
_entity_poly.pdbx_seq_one_letter_code
_entity_poly.pdbx_strand_id
1 'polypeptide(L)' 'MKKCKNCGHLNAENTKFCENCGAYLTETKAPEPGKTKECKNCGYLNAEDTKFCENCGADLTEPKIPEPEKTKECKNCGYL' A
#
# COMPACT_ATOMS: atom_id res chain seq x y z
N MET A 1 13.83 24.33 -5.75
CA MET A 1 13.10 24.21 -4.47
C MET A 1 11.63 23.97 -4.78
N LYS A 2 10.92 23.19 -3.97
CA LYS A 2 9.50 22.90 -4.17
C LYS A 2 8.62 23.56 -3.12
N LYS A 3 7.52 24.15 -3.57
CA LYS A 3 6.53 24.77 -2.70
C LYS A 3 5.55 23.73 -2.17
N CYS A 4 5.37 23.66 -0.86
CA CYS A 4 4.38 22.80 -0.25
C CYS A 4 2.96 23.21 -0.69
N LYS A 5 2.19 22.28 -1.26
CA LYS A 5 0.81 22.54 -1.69
C LYS A 5 -0.15 22.75 -0.51
N ASN A 6 0.23 22.28 0.69
CA ASN A 6 -0.58 22.38 1.90
C ASN A 6 -0.36 23.71 2.65
N CYS A 7 0.89 24.10 2.93
CA CYS A 7 1.20 25.31 3.72
C CYS A 7 1.97 26.41 2.97
N GLY A 8 2.41 26.17 1.74
CA GLY A 8 3.16 27.14 0.94
C GLY A 8 4.65 27.27 1.27
N HIS A 9 5.18 26.55 2.26
CA HIS A 9 6.62 26.57 2.60
C HIS A 9 7.49 26.07 1.43
N LEU A 10 8.65 26.70 1.22
CA LEU A 10 9.62 26.30 0.21
C LEU A 10 10.60 25.28 0.80
N ASN A 11 10.60 24.06 0.27
CA ASN A 11 11.44 22.96 0.73
C ASN A 11 12.51 22.61 -0.32
N ALA A 12 13.59 21.93 0.08
CA ALA A 12 14.58 21.41 -0.86
C ALA A 12 13.94 20.34 -1.79
N GLU A 13 14.41 20.24 -3.04
CA GLU A 13 13.82 19.37 -4.08
C GLU A 13 13.61 17.91 -3.61
N ASN A 14 14.61 17.37 -2.92
CA ASN A 14 14.66 15.96 -2.52
C ASN A 14 13.96 15.65 -1.18
N THR A 15 13.28 16.63 -0.55
CA THR A 15 12.57 16.41 0.73
C THR A 15 11.32 15.57 0.53
N LYS A 16 11.11 14.51 1.31
CA LYS A 16 9.89 13.69 1.22
C LYS A 16 8.70 14.32 1.93
N PHE A 17 8.96 15.04 3.01
CA PHE A 17 7.97 15.69 3.87
C PHE A 17 8.28 17.17 3.99
N CYS A 18 7.26 17.98 4.23
CA CYS A 18 7.39 19.40 4.49
C CYS A 18 7.99 19.63 5.87
N GLU A 19 9.09 20.36 5.94
CA GLU A 19 9.80 20.64 7.20
C GLU A 19 8.98 21.55 8.13
N ASN A 20 7.99 22.27 7.59
CA ASN A 20 7.14 23.16 8.36
C ASN A 20 5.83 22.51 8.84
N CYS A 21 5.19 21.66 8.04
CA CYS A 21 3.87 21.11 8.36
C CYS A 21 3.74 19.57 8.27
N GLY A 22 4.81 18.86 7.92
CA GLY A 22 4.83 17.41 7.81
C GLY A 22 4.13 16.83 6.57
N ALA A 23 3.46 17.64 5.75
CA ALA A 23 2.78 17.16 4.55
C ALA A 23 3.76 16.47 3.57
N TYR A 24 3.33 15.36 2.97
CA TYR A 24 4.13 14.66 1.96
C TYR A 24 4.29 15.55 0.71
N LEU A 25 5.52 15.67 0.20
CA LEU A 25 5.88 16.57 -0.90
C LEU A 25 6.33 15.84 -2.16
N THR A 26 6.55 14.53 -2.08
CA THR A 26 6.80 13.73 -3.29
C THR A 26 5.46 13.32 -3.86
N GLU A 27 5.26 13.58 -5.15
CA GLU A 27 4.20 12.91 -5.90
C GLU A 27 4.48 11.41 -5.79
N THR A 28 3.60 10.71 -5.07
CA THR A 28 3.52 9.27 -5.13
C THR A 28 3.42 8.94 -6.61
N LYS A 29 4.39 8.18 -7.13
CA LYS A 29 4.25 7.59 -8.46
C LYS A 29 2.89 6.91 -8.45
N ALA A 30 2.00 7.32 -9.34
CA ALA A 30 0.74 6.64 -9.50
C ALA A 30 1.06 5.15 -9.64
N PRO A 31 0.41 4.27 -8.86
CA PRO A 31 0.66 2.84 -8.96
C PRO A 31 0.51 2.41 -10.41
N GLU A 32 1.39 1.52 -10.87
CA GLU A 32 1.26 0.98 -12.21
C GLU A 32 -0.14 0.37 -12.39
N PRO A 33 -0.81 0.59 -13.54
CA PRO A 33 -2.12 0.03 -13.79
C PRO A 33 -2.13 -1.48 -13.52
N GLY A 34 -2.99 -1.93 -12.61
CA GLY A 34 -3.17 -3.35 -12.29
C GLY A 34 -2.42 -3.88 -11.07
N LYS A 35 -1.60 -3.08 -10.37
CA LYS A 35 -0.94 -3.49 -9.11
C LYS A 35 -1.37 -2.65 -7.92
N THR A 36 -2.66 -2.70 -7.63
CA THR A 36 -3.27 -1.92 -6.54
C THR A 36 -4.15 -2.77 -5.65
N LYS A 37 -4.18 -2.43 -4.36
CA LYS A 37 -5.08 -3.01 -3.36
C LYS A 37 -5.89 -1.92 -2.67
N GLU A 38 -7.14 -2.23 -2.37
CA GLU A 38 -8.02 -1.33 -1.64
C GLU A 38 -7.81 -1.46 -0.12
N CYS A 39 -7.64 -0.34 0.57
CA CYS A 39 -7.59 -0.30 2.02
C CYS A 39 -8.95 -0.65 2.61
N LYS A 40 -9.05 -1.78 3.34
CA LYS A 40 -10.30 -2.22 3.98
C LYS A 40 -10.80 -1.28 5.09
N ASN A 41 -9.97 -0.37 5.59
CA ASN A 41 -10.35 0.61 6.60
C ASN A 41 -10.95 1.90 6.02
N CYS A 42 -10.52 2.35 4.84
CA CYS A 42 -10.94 3.66 4.30
C CYS A 42 -11.29 3.67 2.81
N GLY A 43 -11.18 2.55 2.09
CA GLY A 43 -11.48 2.43 0.67
C GLY A 43 -10.42 3.02 -0.27
N TYR A 44 -9.31 3.56 0.25
CA TYR A 44 -8.26 4.14 -0.59
C TYR A 44 -7.50 3.06 -1.38
N LEU A 45 -7.32 3.28 -2.69
CA LEU A 45 -6.51 2.41 -3.55
C LEU A 45 -5.02 2.71 -3.34
N ASN A 46 -4.29 1.72 -2.82
CA ASN A 46 -2.85 1.79 -2.59
C ASN A 46 -2.12 0.89 -3.59
N ALA A 47 -0.81 1.09 -3.81
CA ALA A 47 0.00 0.13 -4.54
C ALA A 47 0.05 -1.23 -3.81
N GLU A 48 0.16 -2.33 -4.55
CA GLU A 48 0.13 -3.69 -3.99
C GLU A 48 1.23 -3.94 -2.93
N ASP A 49 2.39 -3.30 -3.11
CA ASP A 49 3.58 -3.42 -2.27
C ASP A 49 3.60 -2.49 -1.04
N THR A 50 2.59 -1.62 -0.85
CA THR A 50 2.54 -0.75 0.34
C THR A 50 2.25 -1.55 1.60
N LYS A 51 2.98 -1.23 2.69
CA LYS A 51 2.75 -1.84 4.00
C LYS A 51 1.68 -1.12 4.81
N PHE A 52 1.52 0.18 4.58
CA PHE A 52 0.57 1.03 5.29
C PHE A 52 -0.25 1.83 4.27
N CYS A 53 -1.49 2.12 4.61
CA CYS A 53 -2.37 2.94 3.80
C CYS A 53 -1.85 4.38 3.77
N GLU A 54 -1.61 4.91 2.58
CA GLU A 54 -1.11 6.28 2.40
C GLU A 54 -2.15 7.34 2.79
N ASN A 55 -3.42 6.95 2.90
CA ASN A 55 -4.51 7.84 3.27
C ASN A 55 -4.83 7.84 4.77
N CYS A 56 -4.84 6.66 5.42
CA CYS A 56 -5.28 6.53 6.82
C CYS A 56 -4.25 5.89 7.77
N GLY A 57 -3.10 5.44 7.26
CA GLY A 57 -2.05 4.79 8.06
C GLY A 57 -2.34 3.36 8.51
N ALA A 58 -3.50 2.79 8.15
CA ALA A 58 -3.83 1.41 8.47
C ALA A 58 -2.79 0.42 7.89
N ASP A 59 -2.46 -0.62 8.64
CA ASP A 59 -1.61 -1.70 8.14
C ASP A 59 -2.33 -2.46 7.02
N LEU A 60 -1.63 -2.64 5.89
CA LEU A 60 -2.10 -3.32 4.69
C LEU A 60 -1.31 -4.59 4.39
N THR A 61 -0.48 -5.03 5.33
CA THR A 61 0.13 -6.36 5.27
C THR A 61 -0.96 -7.37 5.59
N GLU A 62 -1.63 -7.89 4.55
CA GLU A 62 -2.39 -9.11 4.74
C GLU A 62 -1.42 -10.19 5.26
N PRO A 63 -1.80 -11.00 6.26
CA PRO A 63 -1.10 -12.25 6.46
C PRO A 63 -1.16 -12.96 5.10
N LYS A 64 -0.01 -13.31 4.54
CA LYS A 64 0.03 -14.24 3.41
C LYS A 64 -0.59 -15.53 3.93
N ILE A 65 -1.91 -15.67 3.84
CA ILE A 65 -2.55 -16.96 3.94
C ILE A 65 -1.96 -17.68 2.73
N PRO A 66 -1.13 -18.72 2.92
CA PRO A 66 -0.63 -19.47 1.79
C PRO A 66 -1.85 -19.87 0.95
N GLU A 67 -1.79 -19.56 -0.33
CA GLU A 67 -2.80 -19.93 -1.32
C GLU A 67 -3.25 -21.36 -1.01
N PRO A 68 -4.57 -21.63 -0.86
CA PRO A 68 -5.01 -22.96 -0.47
C PRO A 68 -4.46 -23.95 -1.49
N GLU A 69 -3.46 -24.73 -1.06
CA GLU A 69 -2.88 -25.78 -1.88
C GLU A 69 -4.05 -26.64 -2.34
N LYS A 70 -4.30 -26.66 -3.65
CA LYS A 70 -5.30 -27.53 -4.27
C LYS A 70 -5.09 -28.93 -3.73
N THR A 71 -5.88 -29.34 -2.74
CA THR A 71 -5.90 -30.67 -2.19
C THR A 71 -6.29 -31.60 -3.33
N LYS A 72 -5.32 -32.36 -3.83
CA LYS A 72 -5.56 -33.43 -4.80
C LYS A 72 -6.46 -34.46 -4.13
N GLU A 73 -7.66 -34.65 -4.67
CA GLU A 73 -8.62 -35.67 -4.28
C GLU A 73 -8.00 -37.08 -4.48
N CYS A 74 -7.72 -37.83 -3.40
CA CYS A 74 -7.31 -39.24 -3.48
C CYS A 74 -8.55 -40.11 -3.72
N LYS A 75 -8.76 -40.58 -4.96
CA LYS A 75 -9.85 -41.52 -5.29
C LYS A 75 -9.55 -42.98 -4.97
N ASN A 76 -8.46 -43.30 -4.27
CA ASN A 76 -8.11 -44.69 -4.00
C ASN A 76 -7.20 -44.85 -2.78
N CYS A 77 -7.77 -44.70 -1.58
CA CYS A 77 -7.05 -45.06 -0.37
C CYS A 77 -8.04 -45.66 0.65
N GLY A 78 -8.18 -47.00 0.58
CA GLY A 78 -8.91 -47.80 1.54
C GLY A 78 -8.29 -47.68 2.93
N TYR A 79 -9.12 -47.32 3.90
CA TYR A 79 -8.79 -47.35 5.32
C TYR A 79 -9.72 -48.38 5.97
N LEU A 80 -9.11 -49.29 6.76
CA LEU A 80 -9.77 -50.15 7.75
C LEU A 80 -10.40 -49.30 8.86
#